data_AF-A0A975GIH7-F1
#
_entry.id   AF-A0A975GIH7-F1
#
_cell.length_a   1.000
_cell.length_b   1.000
_cell.length_c   1.000
_cell.angle_alpha   90.00
_cell.angle_beta   90.00
_cell.angle_gamma   90.00
#
_symmetry.space_group_name_H-M   'P 1'
#
loop_
_entity.id
_entity.type
_entity.pdbx_description
1 polymer ?
#
loop_
_entity_poly.entity_id
_entity_poly.type
_entity_poly.pdbx_seq_one_letter_code
_entity_poly.pdbx_strand_id
1 'polypeptide(L)'
;MTLINPDFAEEIERFGQNTALECFNCGTCAAICPLIYDHFPRKMIRYIQIGAKDRILENAQELWRCLHCGLCTQTCPREADPGEVILGLKRYVVANWRRS
;
A
#
# COMPACT_ATOMS: atom_id res chain seq x y z
N MET A 1 14.15 6.57 13.57
CA MET A 1 12.93 7.38 13.77
C MET A 1 12.44 7.75 12.39
N THR A 2 11.22 7.37 11.99
CA THR A 2 10.70 7.64 10.63
C THR A 2 10.18 9.07 10.56
N LEU A 3 10.52 9.78 9.48
CA LEU A 3 9.92 11.09 9.20
C LEU A 3 8.56 10.91 8.52
N ILE A 4 7.56 11.65 8.98
CA ILE A 4 6.20 11.61 8.44
C ILE A 4 6.01 12.75 7.43
N ASN A 5 5.51 12.42 6.23
CA ASN A 5 5.10 13.40 5.22
C ASN A 5 3.56 13.38 5.03
N PRO A 6 2.82 14.41 5.46
CA PRO A 6 1.36 14.45 5.35
C PRO A 6 0.86 14.43 3.89
N ASP A 7 1.65 14.93 2.95
CA ASP A 7 1.26 15.06 1.53
C ASP A 7 1.56 13.77 0.73
N PHE A 8 2.06 12.73 1.40
CA PHE A 8 2.52 11.53 0.71
C PHE A 8 1.39 10.76 0.02
N ALA A 9 0.16 10.82 0.53
CA ALA A 9 -0.98 10.20 -0.14
C ALA A 9 -1.23 10.83 -1.52
N GLU A 10 -1.14 12.15 -1.64
CA GLU A 10 -1.27 12.85 -2.93
C GLU A 10 -0.09 12.52 -3.87
N GLU A 11 1.12 12.40 -3.32
CA GLU A 11 2.30 12.01 -4.11
C GLU A 11 2.14 10.63 -4.77
N ILE A 12 1.49 9.68 -4.09
CA ILE A 12 1.25 8.34 -4.63
C ILE A 12 0.30 8.34 -5.83
N GLU A 13 -0.57 9.34 -5.97
CA GLU A 13 -1.47 9.45 -7.14
C GLU A 13 -0.70 9.57 -8.46
N ARG A 14 0.53 10.11 -8.42
CA ARG A 14 1.42 10.18 -9.59
C ARG A 14 1.84 8.80 -10.12
N PHE A 15 1.67 7.75 -9.31
CA PHE A 15 2.04 6.38 -9.63
C PHE A 15 0.82 5.50 -9.93
N GLY A 16 -0.40 6.04 -9.92
CA GLY A 16 -1.64 5.31 -10.20
C GLY A 16 -2.77 5.74 -9.28
N GLN A 17 -3.93 5.10 -9.42
CA GLN A 17 -5.07 5.36 -8.55
C GLN A 17 -4.70 5.08 -7.09
N ASN A 18 -5.00 6.04 -6.21
CA ASN A 18 -4.74 5.92 -4.78
C ASN A 18 -6.01 6.09 -3.96
N THR A 19 -6.55 5.00 -3.44
CA THR A 19 -7.70 4.99 -2.53
C THR A 19 -7.27 4.83 -1.07
N ALA A 20 -6.00 5.08 -0.73
CA ALA A 20 -5.49 4.81 0.62
C ALA A 20 -6.21 5.59 1.71
N LEU A 21 -6.68 6.81 1.42
CA LEU A 21 -7.38 7.66 2.39
C LEU A 21 -8.83 7.20 2.69
N GLU A 22 -9.42 6.37 1.83
CA GLU A 22 -10.76 5.78 2.06
C GLU A 22 -10.72 4.62 3.09
N CYS A 23 -9.54 4.05 3.31
CA CYS A 23 -9.34 2.91 4.20
C CYS A 23 -9.49 3.31 5.67
N PHE A 24 -10.34 2.60 6.43
CA PHE A 24 -10.51 2.78 7.87
C PHE A 24 -9.83 1.67 8.70
N ASN A 25 -8.93 0.88 8.07
CA ASN A 25 -8.09 -0.14 8.72
C ASN A 25 -8.83 -1.35 9.34
N CYS A 26 -9.99 -1.76 8.80
CA CYS A 26 -10.73 -2.93 9.28
C CYS A 26 -10.01 -4.29 9.14
N GLY A 27 -9.10 -4.43 8.18
CA GLY A 27 -8.26 -5.63 8.01
C GLY A 27 -8.87 -6.76 7.19
N THR A 28 -10.06 -6.60 6.60
CA THR A 28 -10.66 -7.63 5.71
C THR A 28 -9.72 -8.07 4.58
N CYS A 29 -9.03 -7.11 3.96
CA CYS A 29 -8.05 -7.38 2.90
C CYS A 29 -6.84 -8.21 3.39
N ALA A 30 -6.44 -8.04 4.65
CA ALA A 30 -5.36 -8.83 5.24
C ALA A 30 -5.82 -10.24 5.61
N ALA A 31 -7.09 -10.44 5.95
CA ALA A 31 -7.63 -11.76 6.27
C ALA A 31 -7.87 -12.62 5.01
N ILE A 32 -8.23 -12.00 3.87
CA ILE A 32 -8.56 -12.75 2.64
C ILE A 32 -7.36 -13.06 1.74
N CYS A 33 -6.24 -12.35 1.90
CA CYS A 33 -5.08 -12.56 1.04
C CYS A 33 -4.53 -13.98 1.23
N PRO A 34 -4.36 -14.82 0.19
CA PRO A 34 -3.80 -16.16 0.37
C PRO A 34 -2.27 -16.14 0.64
N LEU A 35 -1.62 -14.99 0.40
CA LEU A 35 -0.17 -14.81 0.49
C LEU A 35 0.23 -14.00 1.73
N ILE A 36 -0.57 -14.09 2.81
CA ILE A 36 -0.42 -13.29 4.03
C ILE A 36 1.03 -13.22 4.48
N TYR A 37 1.49 -11.98 4.63
CA TYR A 37 2.68 -11.65 5.38
C TYR A 37 2.40 -10.37 6.15
N ASP A 38 2.62 -10.40 7.47
CA ASP A 38 2.60 -9.23 8.36
C ASP A 38 1.53 -8.17 8.02
N HIS A 39 0.26 -8.59 7.99
CA HIS A 39 -0.91 -7.73 7.73
C HIS A 39 -0.95 -7.02 6.36
N PHE A 40 -0.27 -7.54 5.35
CA PHE A 40 -0.38 -7.10 3.96
C PHE A 40 -1.79 -7.35 3.39
N PRO A 41 -2.39 -6.44 2.58
CA PRO A 41 -1.86 -5.14 2.12
C PRO A 41 -2.16 -3.97 3.07
N ARG A 42 -2.98 -4.16 4.11
CA ARG A 42 -3.42 -3.11 5.05
C ARG A 42 -2.24 -2.34 5.66
N LYS A 43 -1.16 -3.03 6.05
CA LYS A 43 0.05 -2.40 6.61
C LYS A 43 0.62 -1.32 5.69
N MET A 44 0.76 -1.64 4.40
CA MET A 44 1.31 -0.71 3.40
C MET A 44 0.38 0.48 3.17
N ILE A 45 -0.93 0.25 3.11
CA ILE A 45 -1.94 1.32 3.02
C ILE A 45 -1.83 2.25 4.23
N ARG A 46 -1.66 1.70 5.44
CA ARG A 46 -1.48 2.50 6.65
C ARG A 46 -0.24 3.38 6.57
N TYR A 47 0.87 2.88 6.02
CA TYR A 47 2.08 3.70 5.83
C TYR A 47 1.86 4.87 4.88
N ILE A 48 1.03 4.72 3.85
CA ILE A 48 0.62 5.84 3.00
C ILE A 48 -0.16 6.87 3.82
N GLN A 49 -1.19 6.43 4.56
CA GLN A 49 -2.05 7.32 5.35
C GLN A 49 -1.31 8.17 6.38
N ILE A 50 -0.27 7.60 6.98
CA ILE A 50 0.55 8.30 7.98
C ILE A 50 1.80 8.93 7.37
N GLY A 51 2.01 8.86 6.05
CA GLY A 51 3.19 9.48 5.43
C GLY A 51 4.53 8.83 5.73
N ALA A 52 4.56 7.55 6.13
CA ALA A 52 5.76 6.84 6.56
C ALA A 52 6.53 6.22 5.38
N LYS A 53 7.15 7.06 4.56
CA LYS A 53 7.87 6.64 3.34
C LYS A 53 8.97 5.62 3.61
N ASP A 54 9.80 5.87 4.63
CA ASP A 54 10.92 5.00 4.97
C ASP A 54 10.45 3.57 5.27
N ARG A 55 9.29 3.43 5.94
CA ARG A 55 8.71 2.12 6.25
C ARG A 55 8.27 1.37 5.00
N ILE A 56 7.83 2.06 3.96
CA ILE A 56 7.50 1.40 2.68
C ILE A 56 8.75 0.88 1.99
N LEU A 57 9.84 1.67 1.99
CA LEU A 57 11.11 1.27 1.40
C LEU A 57 11.75 0.10 2.18
N GLU A 58 11.75 0.16 3.51
CA GLU A 58 12.21 -0.93 4.40
C GLU A 58 11.45 -2.25 4.20
N ASN A 59 10.18 -2.18 3.76
CA ASN A 59 9.30 -3.33 3.55
C ASN A 59 8.99 -3.58 2.05
N ALA A 60 9.79 -3.02 1.13
CA ALA A 60 9.54 -3.06 -0.31
C ALA A 60 9.42 -4.47 -0.88
N GLN A 61 10.13 -5.45 -0.30
CA GLN A 61 10.07 -6.86 -0.66
C GLN A 61 8.66 -7.46 -0.56
N GLU A 62 7.82 -6.95 0.35
CA GLU A 62 6.46 -7.46 0.53
C GLU A 62 5.57 -7.13 -0.67
N LEU A 63 5.81 -6.00 -1.33
CA LEU A 63 5.06 -5.59 -2.51
C LEU A 63 5.15 -6.65 -3.62
N TRP A 64 6.32 -7.27 -3.79
CA TRP A 64 6.58 -8.26 -4.83
C TRP A 64 5.92 -9.61 -4.58
N ARG A 65 5.37 -9.86 -3.38
CA ARG A 65 4.53 -11.03 -3.11
C ARG A 65 3.12 -10.88 -3.67
N CYS A 66 2.67 -9.65 -3.93
CA CYS A 66 1.34 -9.42 -4.49
C CYS A 66 1.27 -9.91 -5.95
N LEU A 67 0.46 -10.94 -6.18
CA LEU A 67 0.11 -11.46 -7.50
C LEU A 67 -1.00 -10.67 -8.20
N HIS A 68 -1.52 -9.63 -7.56
CA HIS A 68 -2.59 -8.78 -8.10
C HIS A 68 -3.84 -9.59 -8.51
N CYS A 69 -4.28 -10.52 -7.65
CA CYS A 69 -5.47 -11.34 -7.90
C CYS A 69 -6.80 -10.60 -7.65
N GLY A 70 -6.77 -9.40 -7.06
CA GLY A 70 -7.96 -8.55 -6.88
C GLY A 70 -8.89 -8.92 -5.71
N LEU A 71 -8.64 -10.01 -4.98
CA LEU A 71 -9.49 -10.42 -3.85
C LEU A 71 -9.68 -9.28 -2.84
N CYS A 72 -8.60 -8.64 -2.40
CA CYS A 72 -8.64 -7.55 -1.43
C CYS A 72 -9.51 -6.36 -1.86
N THR A 73 -9.55 -6.06 -3.16
CA THR A 73 -10.40 -5.01 -3.75
C THR A 73 -11.86 -5.44 -3.74
N GLN A 74 -12.15 -6.66 -4.20
CA GLN A 74 -13.52 -7.19 -4.26
C GLN A 74 -14.22 -7.28 -2.90
N THR A 75 -13.48 -7.54 -1.81
CA THR A 75 -14.07 -7.66 -0.47
C THR A 75 -14.02 -6.37 0.35
N CYS A 76 -13.47 -5.28 -0.17
CA CYS A 76 -13.29 -4.06 0.60
C CYS A 76 -14.67 -3.44 0.96
N PRO A 77 -15.03 -3.31 2.25
CA PRO A 77 -16.34 -2.78 2.65
C PRO A 77 -16.48 -1.26 2.48
N ARG A 78 -15.39 -0.58 2.10
CA ARG A 78 -15.37 0.85 1.75
C ARG A 78 -15.25 1.08 0.25
N GLU A 79 -15.25 0.01 -0.54
CA GLU A 79 -15.08 0.08 -2.00
C GLU A 79 -13.74 0.71 -2.43
N ALA A 80 -12.78 0.84 -1.50
CA ALA A 80 -11.41 1.20 -1.81
C ALA A 80 -10.73 0.09 -2.62
N ASP A 81 -9.65 0.43 -3.32
CA ASP A 81 -8.85 -0.47 -4.14
C ASP A 81 -7.45 -0.74 -3.59
N PRO A 82 -7.31 -1.62 -2.57
CA PRO A 82 -6.01 -2.09 -2.10
C PRO A 82 -5.12 -2.66 -3.21
N GLY A 83 -5.70 -3.30 -4.24
CA GLY A 83 -4.97 -3.88 -5.36
C GLY A 83 -4.19 -2.82 -6.14
N GLU A 84 -4.88 -1.75 -6.54
CA GLU A 84 -4.26 -0.62 -7.25
C GLU A 84 -3.30 0.17 -6.36
N VAL A 85 -3.63 0.38 -5.08
CA VAL A 85 -2.71 1.05 -4.14
C VAL A 85 -1.37 0.31 -4.04
N ILE A 86 -1.39 -1.01 -3.93
CA ILE A 86 -0.16 -1.82 -3.93
C ILE A 86 0.58 -1.71 -5.26
N LEU A 87 -0.13 -1.69 -6.39
CA LEU A 87 0.49 -1.53 -7.70
C LEU A 87 1.16 -0.16 -7.85
N GLY A 88 0.52 0.90 -7.35
CA GLY A 88 1.09 2.25 -7.23
C GLY A 88 2.36 2.26 -6.38
N LEU A 89 2.35 1.56 -5.23
CA LEU A 89 3.55 1.42 -4.40
C LEU A 89 4.69 0.68 -5.10
N LYS A 90 4.42 -0.37 -5.90
CA LYS A 90 5.46 -1.03 -6.69
C LYS A 90 6.14 -0.04 -7.64
N ARG A 91 5.35 0.79 -8.35
CA ARG A 91 5.87 1.82 -9.27
C ARG A 91 6.67 2.89 -8.52
N TYR A 92 6.16 3.36 -7.38
CA TYR A 92 6.86 4.31 -6.50
C TYR A 92 8.23 3.76 -6.05
N VAL A 93 8.28 2.51 -5.57
CA VAL A 93 9.53 1.89 -5.14
C VAL A 93 10.50 1.76 -6.30
N VAL A 94 10.08 1.27 -7.46
CA VAL A 94 10.96 1.15 -8.64
C VAL A 94 11.53 2.52 -9.06
N ALA A 95 10.72 3.58 -9.03
CA ALA A 95 11.17 4.93 -9.37
C ALA A 95 12.19 5.49 -8.37
N ASN A 96 12.17 5.02 -7.11
CA ASN A 96 13.04 5.52 -6.04
C ASN A 96 14.16 4.54 -5.62
N TRP A 97 14.19 3.32 -6.17
CA TRP A 97 15.14 2.27 -5.78
C TRP A 97 16.62 2.63 -5.99
N ARG A 98 16.95 3.48 -6.98
CA ARG A 98 18.33 3.93 -7.25
C ARG A 98 18.78 5.14 -6.42
N ARG A 99 17.94 5.66 -5.53
CA ARG A 99 18.22 6.86 -4.72
C ARG A 99 18.50 6.55 -3.24
N SER A 100 18.63 5.27 -2.89
CA SER A 100 18.94 4.77 -1.55
C SER A 100 20.43 4.45 -1.42
#